data_AF-A0A1L5KVC1-F1
#
_entry.id   AF-A0A1L5KVC1-F1
#
_cell.length_a   1.000
_cell.length_b   1.000
_cell.length_c   1.000
_cell.angle_alpha   90.00
_cell.angle_beta   90.00
_cell.angle_gamma   90.00
#
_symmetry.space_group_name_H-M   'P 1'
#
loop_
_entity.id
_entity.type
_entity.pdbx_description
1 polymer ?
#
loop_
_entity_poly.entity_id
_entity_poly.type
_entity_poly.pdbx_seq_one_letter_code
_entity_poly.pdbx_strand_id
1 'polypeptide(L)'
;PSNYISSHSMLEQSLESTASLAATRVSYELLSYQNAVRGLGMVPELSDGAVPVTEKERIVDHWAQSYGMERGNLLDLSGRSLFDGNSYSDRAYFQQAVQGEVCISVPTLSKVTGELSIMVSAPVWLNGIEGGTVAGVVYFVPHETFLNDIMESIHISENSGAYMIDSTGTTIADTTLDTVSVQNIEQEAQQDSSLSALAALHADMRAGNSSYGSYEISGAQKYLAYAPVPRP
;
A
#
# COMPACT_ATOMS: atom_id res chain seq x y z
N PRO A 1 2.92 -21.67 -37.80
CA PRO A 1 2.29 -22.31 -36.62
C PRO A 1 3.22 -22.40 -35.40
N SER A 2 4.45 -22.92 -35.55
CA SER A 2 5.41 -23.07 -34.43
C SER A 2 5.85 -21.73 -33.80
N ASN A 3 6.12 -20.71 -34.62
CA ASN A 3 6.54 -19.37 -34.13
C ASN A 3 5.45 -18.58 -33.40
N TYR A 4 4.17 -18.89 -33.62
CA TYR A 4 3.04 -18.16 -33.01
C TYR A 4 2.72 -18.68 -31.61
N ILE A 5 2.81 -20.01 -31.43
CA ILE A 5 2.68 -20.65 -30.12
C ILE A 5 3.83 -20.21 -29.21
N SER A 6 5.06 -20.10 -29.75
CA SER A 6 6.20 -19.61 -28.97
C SER A 6 6.10 -18.12 -28.62
N SER A 7 5.55 -17.27 -29.49
CA SER A 7 5.39 -15.83 -29.19
C SER A 7 4.31 -15.57 -28.14
N HIS A 8 3.21 -16.32 -28.17
CA HIS A 8 2.15 -16.19 -27.16
C HIS A 8 2.61 -16.68 -25.79
N SER A 9 3.27 -17.83 -25.72
CA SER A 9 3.81 -18.34 -24.45
C SER A 9 4.89 -17.44 -23.86
N MET A 10 5.71 -16.80 -24.70
CA MET A 10 6.69 -15.81 -24.24
C MET A 10 6.02 -14.55 -23.68
N LEU A 11 4.93 -14.08 -24.30
CA LEU A 11 4.17 -12.94 -23.81
C LEU A 11 3.53 -13.23 -22.45
N GLU A 12 2.84 -14.37 -22.33
CA GLU A 12 2.24 -14.85 -21.07
C GLU A 12 3.30 -14.92 -19.96
N GLN A 13 4.40 -15.64 -20.20
CA GLN A 13 5.48 -15.77 -19.23
C GLN A 13 6.10 -14.41 -18.84
N SER A 14 6.25 -13.50 -19.81
CA SER A 14 6.76 -12.15 -19.55
C SER A 14 5.80 -11.36 -18.68
N LEU A 15 4.50 -11.37 -18.99
CA LEU A 15 3.48 -10.63 -18.24
C LEU A 15 3.37 -11.15 -16.80
N GLU A 16 3.31 -12.47 -16.61
CA GLU A 16 3.25 -13.08 -15.28
C GLU A 16 4.51 -12.77 -14.46
N SER A 17 5.69 -12.84 -15.09
CA SER A 17 6.95 -12.50 -14.41
C SER A 17 6.99 -11.03 -14.00
N THR A 18 6.53 -10.12 -14.88
CA THR A 18 6.46 -8.70 -14.55
C THR A 18 5.45 -8.42 -13.44
N ALA A 19 4.26 -9.02 -13.47
CA ALA A 19 3.26 -8.87 -12.42
C ALA A 19 3.79 -9.37 -11.06
N SER A 20 4.45 -10.52 -11.04
CA SER A 20 5.07 -11.08 -9.84
C SER A 20 6.21 -10.21 -9.30
N LEU A 21 7.08 -9.69 -10.17
CA LEU A 21 8.16 -8.78 -9.78
C LEU A 21 7.62 -7.46 -9.23
N ALA A 22 6.58 -6.90 -9.85
CA ALA A 22 5.90 -5.71 -9.39
C ALA A 22 5.28 -5.90 -8.00
N ALA A 23 4.51 -6.97 -7.81
CA ALA A 23 3.91 -7.31 -6.52
C ALA A 23 4.98 -7.52 -5.43
N THR A 24 6.08 -8.17 -5.78
CA THR A 24 7.24 -8.36 -4.90
C THR A 24 7.90 -7.05 -4.52
N ARG A 25 8.09 -6.12 -5.47
CA ARG A 25 8.64 -4.79 -5.19
C ARG A 25 7.77 -4.01 -4.22
N VAL A 26 6.45 -4.00 -4.43
CA VAL A 26 5.50 -3.36 -3.50
C VAL A 26 5.65 -3.95 -2.10
N SER A 27 5.67 -5.28 -1.99
CA SER A 27 5.84 -5.97 -0.71
C SER A 27 7.16 -5.59 -0.01
N TYR A 28 8.27 -5.47 -0.75
CA TYR A 28 9.55 -5.04 -0.17
C TYR A 28 9.53 -3.60 0.35
N GLU A 29 8.90 -2.68 -0.38
CA GLU A 29 8.76 -1.29 0.09
C GLU A 29 7.88 -1.22 1.36
N LEU A 30 6.77 -1.96 1.37
CA LEU A 30 5.90 -2.06 2.55
C LEU A 30 6.63 -2.69 3.75
N LEU A 31 7.46 -3.71 3.53
CA LEU A 31 8.30 -4.32 4.56
C LEU A 31 9.35 -3.32 5.09
N SER A 32 9.96 -2.53 4.20
CA SER A 32 10.89 -1.46 4.57
C SER A 32 10.21 -0.45 5.51
N TYR A 33 8.99 -0.02 5.17
CA TYR A 33 8.21 0.89 6.00
C TYR A 33 7.82 0.28 7.35
N GLN A 34 7.41 -0.99 7.38
CA GLN A 34 7.11 -1.69 8.62
C GLN A 34 8.34 -1.79 9.52
N ASN A 35 9.49 -2.14 8.96
CA ASN A 35 10.74 -2.23 9.72
C ASN A 35 11.16 -0.87 10.27
N ALA A 36 11.00 0.20 9.47
CA ALA A 36 11.26 1.57 9.91
C ALA A 36 10.40 1.97 11.11
N VAL A 37 9.08 1.80 11.02
CA VAL A 37 8.17 2.20 12.12
C VAL A 37 8.32 1.29 13.34
N ARG A 38 8.60 0.00 13.14
CA ARG A 38 8.86 -0.95 14.22
C ARG A 38 10.13 -0.59 14.98
N GLY A 39 11.20 -0.24 14.24
CA GLY A 39 12.42 0.30 14.83
C GLY A 39 12.14 1.56 15.64
N LEU A 40 11.32 2.48 15.09
CA LEU A 40 10.85 3.69 15.78
C LEU A 40 10.11 3.38 17.09
N GLY A 41 9.20 2.42 17.08
CA GLY A 41 8.49 1.98 18.27
C GLY A 41 9.40 1.47 19.39
N MET A 42 10.64 1.08 19.09
CA MET A 42 11.60 0.56 20.06
C MET A 42 12.59 1.60 20.59
N VAL A 43 12.51 2.87 20.19
CA VAL A 43 13.39 3.92 20.75
C VAL A 43 12.93 4.35 22.14
N PRO A 44 13.74 4.12 23.20
CA PRO A 44 13.34 4.36 24.58
C PRO A 44 12.88 5.80 24.86
N GLU A 45 13.51 6.78 24.23
CA GLU A 45 13.27 8.22 24.38
C GLU A 45 11.82 8.60 24.06
N LEU A 46 11.15 7.86 23.17
CA LEU A 46 9.75 8.13 22.84
C LEU A 46 8.82 7.78 23.99
N SER A 47 9.17 6.76 24.76
CA SER A 47 8.41 6.30 25.94
C SER A 47 8.78 7.05 27.22
N ASP A 48 9.92 7.73 27.27
CA ASP A 48 10.41 8.40 28.46
C ASP A 48 9.67 9.73 28.70
N GLY A 49 9.06 9.87 29.89
CA GLY A 49 8.35 11.09 30.30
C GLY A 49 9.28 12.27 30.64
N ALA A 50 10.57 12.04 30.85
CA ALA A 50 11.56 13.08 31.09
C ALA A 50 12.07 13.73 29.78
N VAL A 51 11.89 13.06 28.63
CA VAL A 51 12.30 13.58 27.33
C VAL A 51 11.30 14.63 26.85
N PRO A 52 11.74 15.87 26.54
CA PRO A 52 10.86 16.91 26.03
C PRO A 52 10.20 16.51 24.71
N VAL A 53 8.95 16.94 24.50
CA VAL A 53 8.19 16.68 23.27
C VAL A 53 8.95 17.12 22.02
N THR A 54 9.63 18.26 22.06
CA THR A 54 10.44 18.78 20.94
C THR A 54 11.58 17.85 20.55
N GLU A 55 12.15 17.11 21.50
CA GLU A 55 13.20 16.14 21.20
C GLU A 55 12.61 14.85 20.61
N LYS A 56 11.44 14.42 21.09
CA LYS A 56 10.69 13.29 20.49
C LYS A 56 10.30 13.60 19.04
N GLU A 57 9.83 14.81 18.78
CA GLU A 57 9.52 15.29 17.44
C GLU A 57 10.75 15.25 16.52
N ARG A 58 11.89 15.77 16.99
CA ARG A 58 13.16 15.72 16.24
C ARG A 58 13.59 14.29 15.89
N ILE A 59 13.41 13.33 16.81
CA ILE A 59 13.72 11.91 16.57
C ILE A 59 12.80 11.36 15.48
N VAL A 60 11.50 11.60 15.60
CA VAL A 60 10.50 11.11 14.64
C VAL A 60 10.72 11.71 13.25
N ASP A 61 10.97 13.02 13.16
CA ASP A 61 11.21 13.73 11.90
C ASP A 61 12.50 13.26 11.23
N HIS A 62 13.58 13.09 11.99
CA HIS A 62 14.83 12.56 11.46
C HIS A 62 14.64 11.17 10.85
N TRP A 63 13.82 10.34 11.49
CA TRP A 63 13.54 9.02 10.98
C TRP A 63 12.64 9.04 9.76
N ALA A 64 11.58 9.86 9.76
CA ALA A 64 10.72 10.07 8.60
C ALA A 64 11.57 10.48 7.37
N GLN A 65 12.47 11.46 7.55
CA GLN A 65 13.38 11.91 6.50
C GLN A 65 14.32 10.79 6.03
N SER A 66 14.89 10.01 6.95
CA SER A 66 15.85 8.94 6.63
C SER A 66 15.23 7.79 5.84
N TYR A 67 13.91 7.59 5.97
CA TYR A 67 13.16 6.55 5.25
C TYR A 67 12.31 7.11 4.10
N GLY A 68 12.47 8.39 3.73
CA GLY A 68 11.73 9.00 2.62
C GLY A 68 10.22 9.08 2.85
N MET A 69 9.81 9.33 4.09
CA MET A 69 8.41 9.53 4.47
C MET A 69 8.07 11.01 4.40
N GLU A 70 6.81 11.33 4.06
CA GLU A 70 6.29 12.69 4.09
C GLU A 70 6.36 13.28 5.51
N ARG A 71 5.97 12.47 6.51
CA ARG A 71 6.06 12.84 7.93
C ARG A 71 5.92 11.64 8.87
N GLY A 72 6.29 11.85 10.13
CA GLY A 72 5.96 10.96 11.23
C GLY A 72 5.10 11.64 12.30
N ASN A 73 4.57 10.86 13.23
CA ASN A 73 3.87 11.37 14.40
C ASN A 73 4.01 10.41 15.59
N LEU A 74 3.84 10.95 16.79
CA LEU A 74 3.82 10.22 18.05
C LEU A 74 2.48 10.49 18.75
N LEU A 75 1.76 9.42 19.07
CA LEU A 75 0.47 9.44 19.73
C LEU A 75 0.59 8.90 21.16
N ASP A 76 -0.16 9.51 22.08
CA ASP A 76 -0.37 8.96 23.41
C ASP A 76 -1.34 7.75 23.38
N LEU A 77 -1.53 7.10 24.53
CA LEU A 77 -2.45 5.96 24.67
C LEU A 77 -3.92 6.31 24.43
N SER A 78 -4.27 7.60 24.42
CA SER A 78 -5.62 8.07 24.05
C SER A 78 -5.76 8.36 22.56
N GLY A 79 -4.69 8.22 21.78
CA GLY A 79 -4.66 8.52 20.35
C GLY A 79 -4.49 9.99 20.03
N ARG A 80 -4.10 10.83 21.00
CA ARG A 80 -3.79 12.24 20.76
C ARG A 80 -2.33 12.41 20.38
N SER A 81 -2.09 13.19 19.33
CA SER A 81 -0.73 13.55 18.91
C SER A 81 -0.06 14.43 19.95
N LEU A 82 1.20 14.12 20.25
CA LEU A 82 2.04 14.99 21.07
C LEU A 82 2.53 16.22 20.29
N PHE A 83 2.45 16.23 18.97
CA PHE A 83 3.01 17.30 18.12
C PHE A 83 1.93 18.33 17.73
N ASP A 84 0.80 17.88 17.21
CA ASP A 84 -0.27 18.77 16.72
C ASP A 84 -1.52 18.79 17.62
N GLY A 85 -1.60 17.91 18.63
CA GLY A 85 -2.72 17.83 19.56
C GLY A 85 -4.01 17.23 18.99
N ASN A 86 -4.04 16.83 17.71
CA ASN A 86 -5.21 16.22 17.09
C ASN A 86 -5.45 14.81 17.62
N SER A 87 -6.71 14.37 17.58
CA SER A 87 -7.08 13.00 17.91
C SER A 87 -7.10 12.11 16.66
N TYR A 88 -6.51 10.93 16.80
CA TYR A 88 -6.46 9.86 15.81
C TYR A 88 -6.99 8.54 16.38
N SER A 89 -7.69 8.59 17.52
CA SER A 89 -8.16 7.42 18.27
C SER A 89 -9.13 6.52 17.51
N ASP A 90 -9.84 7.08 16.53
CA ASP A 90 -10.81 6.38 15.68
C ASP A 90 -10.16 5.67 14.50
N ARG A 91 -8.86 5.89 14.26
CA ARG A 91 -8.15 5.31 13.13
C ARG A 91 -7.82 3.84 13.38
N ALA A 92 -8.10 3.00 12.38
CA ALA A 92 -7.87 1.56 12.46
C ALA A 92 -6.39 1.22 12.76
N TYR A 93 -5.44 1.97 12.18
CA TYR A 93 -4.02 1.77 12.43
C TYR A 93 -3.65 2.03 13.91
N PHE A 94 -4.26 3.04 14.54
CA PHE A 94 -4.05 3.33 15.97
C PHE A 94 -4.64 2.21 16.84
N GLN A 95 -5.87 1.77 16.53
CA GLN A 95 -6.56 0.72 17.28
C GLN A 95 -5.81 -0.61 17.25
N GLN A 96 -5.13 -0.94 16.15
CA GLN A 96 -4.26 -2.11 16.05
C GLN A 96 -2.92 -1.88 16.78
N ALA A 97 -2.27 -0.74 16.55
CA ALA A 97 -0.97 -0.45 17.15
C ALA A 97 -1.00 -0.36 18.68
N VAL A 98 -2.06 0.19 19.27
CA VAL A 98 -2.19 0.25 20.72
C VAL A 98 -2.38 -1.14 21.35
N GLN A 99 -2.77 -2.14 20.55
CA GLN A 99 -2.85 -3.56 20.96
C GLN A 99 -1.53 -4.31 20.80
N GLY A 100 -0.47 -3.62 20.36
CA GLY A 100 0.86 -4.20 20.17
C GLY A 100 1.16 -4.67 18.76
N GLU A 101 0.33 -4.33 17.77
CA GLU A 101 0.48 -4.81 16.39
C GLU A 101 1.11 -3.75 15.47
N VAL A 102 2.03 -4.16 14.60
CA VAL A 102 2.46 -3.30 13.49
C VAL A 102 1.39 -3.34 12.40
N CYS A 103 0.94 -2.18 11.93
CA CYS A 103 -0.17 -2.07 10.98
C CYS A 103 0.26 -1.27 9.75
N ILE A 104 -0.19 -1.72 8.58
CA ILE A 104 -0.30 -0.91 7.36
C ILE A 104 -1.78 -0.72 7.11
N SER A 105 -2.24 0.53 7.04
CA SER A 105 -3.64 0.81 6.76
C SER A 105 -4.03 0.42 5.35
N VAL A 106 -5.33 0.22 5.13
CA VAL A 106 -5.87 0.34 3.77
C VAL A 106 -5.56 1.75 3.24
N PRO A 107 -5.27 1.90 1.95
CA PRO A 107 -5.03 3.22 1.39
C PRO A 107 -6.26 4.12 1.54
N THR A 108 -6.05 5.40 1.83
CA THR A 108 -7.12 6.40 2.00
C THR A 108 -6.91 7.58 1.08
N LEU A 109 -8.00 8.08 0.49
CA LEU A 109 -7.93 9.14 -0.51
C LEU A 109 -7.49 10.45 0.13
N SER A 110 -6.37 10.98 -0.35
CA SER A 110 -5.91 12.31 -0.04
C SER A 110 -6.82 13.34 -0.70
N LYS A 111 -7.33 14.26 0.11
CA LYS A 111 -8.08 15.42 -0.40
C LYS A 111 -7.18 16.48 -1.05
N VAL A 112 -5.86 16.34 -0.93
CA VAL A 112 -4.88 17.30 -1.41
C VAL A 112 -4.36 16.90 -2.79
N THR A 113 -3.92 15.65 -2.94
CA THR A 113 -3.31 15.15 -4.19
C THR A 113 -4.29 14.38 -5.07
N GLY A 114 -5.38 13.85 -4.50
CA GLY A 114 -6.25 12.89 -5.20
C GLY A 114 -5.67 11.47 -5.24
N GLU A 115 -4.51 11.24 -4.61
CA GLU A 115 -3.88 9.93 -4.54
C GLU A 115 -4.20 9.22 -3.23
N LEU A 116 -3.88 7.93 -3.17
CA LEU A 116 -4.14 7.09 -2.01
C LEU A 116 -2.92 7.04 -1.08
N SER A 117 -3.09 7.56 0.14
CA SER A 117 -2.09 7.52 1.20
C SER A 117 -2.31 6.30 2.10
N ILE A 118 -1.24 5.57 2.40
CA ILE A 118 -1.23 4.54 3.45
C ILE A 118 -0.64 5.12 4.74
N MET A 119 -0.99 4.52 5.87
CA MET A 119 -0.37 4.81 7.16
C MET A 119 0.30 3.56 7.67
N VAL A 120 1.52 3.70 8.16
CA VAL A 120 2.28 2.59 8.73
C VAL A 120 2.54 2.91 10.19
N SER A 121 2.06 2.08 11.10
CA SER A 121 2.09 2.37 12.55
C SER A 121 2.63 1.21 13.36
N ALA A 122 3.25 1.52 14.50
CA ALA A 122 3.71 0.54 15.47
C ALA A 122 3.45 1.01 16.91
N PRO A 123 3.32 0.07 17.86
CA PRO A 123 3.38 0.39 19.28
C PRO A 123 4.72 1.06 19.63
N VAL A 124 4.66 2.08 20.48
CA VAL A 124 5.82 2.54 21.24
C VAL A 124 5.93 1.67 22.47
N TRP A 125 7.04 0.96 22.59
CA TRP A 125 7.28 0.08 23.71
C TRP A 125 7.96 0.81 24.86
N LEU A 126 7.44 0.62 26.08
CA LEU A 126 8.05 1.17 27.27
C LEU A 126 9.50 0.72 27.39
N ASN A 127 10.43 1.67 27.53
CA ASN A 127 11.88 1.45 27.55
C ASN A 127 12.42 0.75 26.29
N GLY A 128 11.69 0.75 25.17
CA GLY A 128 12.08 0.08 23.94
C GLY A 128 11.96 -1.44 23.94
N ILE A 129 11.29 -2.04 24.94
CA ILE A 129 11.18 -3.49 25.09
C ILE A 129 9.96 -4.02 24.32
N GLU A 130 10.20 -4.50 23.10
CA GLU A 130 9.16 -5.08 22.25
C GLU A 130 8.42 -6.24 22.93
N GLY A 131 7.09 -6.29 22.75
CA GLY A 131 6.21 -7.27 23.41
C GLY A 131 5.92 -6.97 24.88
N GLY A 132 6.46 -5.86 25.40
CA GLY A 132 6.24 -5.37 26.76
C GLY A 132 4.98 -4.52 26.91
N THR A 133 5.09 -3.43 27.68
CA THR A 133 3.98 -2.49 27.85
C THR A 133 3.98 -1.46 26.73
N VAL A 134 2.85 -1.29 26.05
CA VAL A 134 2.65 -0.20 25.08
C VAL A 134 2.55 1.12 25.85
N ALA A 135 3.36 2.11 25.47
CA ALA A 135 3.43 3.45 26.05
C ALA A 135 2.81 4.53 25.14
N GLY A 136 2.52 4.19 23.89
CA GLY A 136 1.98 5.08 22.86
C GLY A 136 1.99 4.40 21.50
N VAL A 137 1.78 5.18 20.44
CA VAL A 137 1.83 4.70 19.06
C VAL A 137 2.65 5.66 18.22
N VAL A 138 3.50 5.14 17.36
CA VAL A 138 4.16 5.92 16.31
C VAL A 138 3.56 5.56 14.97
N TYR A 139 3.49 6.52 14.06
CA TYR A 139 3.15 6.24 12.67
C TYR A 139 3.93 7.11 11.71
N PHE A 140 4.12 6.60 10.49
CA PHE A 140 4.60 7.34 9.34
C PHE A 140 3.50 7.48 8.29
N VAL A 141 3.63 8.56 7.53
CA VAL A 141 2.89 8.81 6.29
C VAL A 141 3.92 8.76 5.17
N PRO A 142 3.96 7.69 4.35
CA PRO A 142 4.73 7.68 3.11
C PRO A 142 4.20 8.74 2.13
N HIS A 143 4.98 9.05 1.11
CA HIS A 143 4.49 9.91 0.02
C HIS A 143 3.25 9.29 -0.64
N GLU A 144 2.25 10.11 -0.91
CA GLU A 144 0.95 9.67 -1.43
C GLU A 144 1.07 9.08 -2.84
N THR A 145 2.13 9.42 -3.57
CA THR A 145 2.45 8.91 -4.90
C THR A 145 3.03 7.50 -4.90
N PHE A 146 3.47 6.94 -3.77
CA PHE A 146 4.41 5.81 -3.80
C PHE A 146 3.89 4.58 -4.58
N LEU A 147 2.59 4.26 -4.46
CA LEU A 147 2.00 3.15 -5.21
C LEU A 147 1.98 3.45 -6.71
N ASN A 148 1.60 4.69 -7.08
CA ASN A 148 1.57 5.14 -8.47
C ASN A 148 2.97 5.18 -9.06
N ASP A 149 3.98 5.68 -8.33
CA ASP A 149 5.38 5.67 -8.77
C ASP A 149 5.88 4.26 -9.10
N ILE A 150 5.44 3.25 -8.31
CA ILE A 150 5.74 1.85 -8.62
C ILE A 150 4.98 1.41 -9.87
N MET A 151 3.69 1.73 -10.03
CA MET A 151 2.91 1.37 -11.22
C MET A 151 3.48 2.00 -12.50
N GLU A 152 3.82 3.28 -12.47
CA GLU A 152 4.42 4.02 -13.60
C GLU A 152 5.76 3.43 -14.05
N SER A 153 6.53 2.89 -13.11
CA SER A 153 7.81 2.25 -13.44
C SER A 153 7.66 0.90 -14.14
N ILE A 154 6.47 0.31 -14.16
CA ILE A 154 6.19 -0.97 -14.83
C ILE A 154 5.85 -0.68 -16.29
N HIS A 155 6.84 -0.88 -17.16
CA HIS A 155 6.68 -0.70 -18.60
C HIS A 155 7.10 -1.96 -19.37
N ILE A 156 6.13 -2.61 -20.01
CA ILE A 156 6.35 -3.84 -20.79
C ILE A 156 6.39 -3.52 -22.29
N SER A 157 5.53 -2.59 -22.73
CA SER A 157 5.48 -2.07 -24.10
C SER A 157 4.79 -0.71 -24.13
N GLU A 158 4.85 -0.01 -25.27
CA GLU A 158 4.20 1.29 -25.49
C GLU A 158 2.69 1.30 -25.18
N ASN A 159 2.01 0.16 -25.30
CA ASN A 159 0.56 0.03 -25.06
C ASN A 159 0.22 -0.75 -23.78
N SER A 160 1.18 -0.95 -22.87
CA SER A 160 0.94 -1.58 -21.57
C SER A 160 0.70 -0.55 -20.47
N GLY A 161 -0.07 -0.93 -19.45
CA GLY A 161 -0.20 -0.20 -18.19
C GLY A 161 -0.20 -1.18 -17.02
N ALA A 162 0.02 -0.66 -15.82
CA ALA A 162 -0.08 -1.40 -14.57
C ALA A 162 -1.01 -0.65 -13.62
N TYR A 163 -1.79 -1.42 -12.88
CA TYR A 163 -2.69 -0.90 -11.85
C TYR A 163 -2.78 -1.92 -10.72
N MET A 164 -3.26 -1.45 -9.57
CA MET A 164 -3.45 -2.25 -8.38
C MET A 164 -4.88 -2.10 -7.88
N ILE A 165 -5.46 -3.18 -7.37
CA ILE A 165 -6.79 -3.16 -6.74
C ILE A 165 -6.69 -3.63 -5.29
N ASP A 166 -7.61 -3.16 -4.44
CA ASP A 166 -7.75 -3.67 -3.09
C ASP A 166 -8.61 -4.94 -3.03
N SER A 167 -8.78 -5.48 -1.81
CA SER A 167 -9.63 -6.66 -1.56
C SER A 167 -11.12 -6.49 -1.87
N THR A 168 -11.58 -5.26 -2.12
CA THR A 168 -12.95 -4.93 -2.53
C THR A 168 -13.09 -4.80 -4.05
N GLY A 169 -11.97 -4.79 -4.78
CA GLY A 169 -11.92 -4.62 -6.24
C GLY A 169 -11.82 -3.18 -6.68
N THR A 170 -11.61 -2.26 -5.74
CA THR A 170 -11.45 -0.85 -6.04
C THR A 170 -10.01 -0.59 -6.47
N THR A 171 -9.82 0.16 -7.56
CA THR A 171 -8.49 0.55 -8.03
C THR A 171 -7.81 1.45 -7.01
N ILE A 172 -6.62 1.05 -6.55
CA ILE A 172 -5.83 1.77 -5.55
C ILE A 172 -4.52 2.36 -6.05
N ALA A 173 -4.11 2.03 -7.28
CA ALA A 173 -3.00 2.67 -7.96
C ALA A 173 -3.17 2.44 -9.46
N ASP A 174 -2.90 3.44 -10.27
CA ASP A 174 -3.03 3.38 -11.72
C ASP A 174 -2.18 4.48 -12.35
N THR A 175 -1.67 4.25 -13.56
CA THR A 175 -1.04 5.30 -14.36
C THR A 175 -2.04 6.37 -14.83
N THR A 176 -3.34 6.08 -14.74
CA THR A 176 -4.44 7.01 -15.00
C THR A 176 -5.14 7.40 -13.69
N LEU A 177 -4.79 8.53 -13.09
CA LEU A 177 -5.30 8.97 -11.79
C LEU A 177 -6.84 8.99 -11.66
N ASP A 178 -7.56 9.22 -12.76
CA ASP A 178 -9.03 9.28 -12.77
C ASP A 178 -9.71 7.95 -12.38
N THR A 179 -8.99 6.82 -12.42
CA THR A 179 -9.52 5.50 -12.02
C THR A 179 -9.34 5.23 -10.52
N VAL A 180 -8.38 5.90 -9.87
CA VAL A 180 -7.99 5.63 -8.48
C VAL A 180 -9.12 6.01 -7.52
N SER A 181 -9.50 5.08 -6.63
CA SER A 181 -10.65 5.19 -5.70
C SER A 181 -12.03 5.33 -6.36
N VAL A 182 -12.12 5.29 -7.69
CA VAL A 182 -13.37 5.49 -8.44
C VAL A 182 -13.79 4.20 -9.16
N GLN A 183 -12.84 3.54 -9.82
CA GLN A 183 -13.12 2.38 -10.65
C GLN A 183 -13.24 1.11 -9.81
N ASN A 184 -14.27 0.34 -10.11
CA ASN A 184 -14.43 -1.05 -9.67
C ASN A 184 -15.07 -1.84 -10.81
N ILE A 185 -14.26 -2.64 -11.53
CA ILE A 185 -14.71 -3.30 -12.76
C ILE A 185 -15.83 -4.32 -12.48
N GLU A 186 -15.82 -5.00 -11.33
CA GLU A 186 -16.90 -5.92 -10.95
C GLU A 186 -18.23 -5.19 -10.74
N GLN A 187 -18.21 -3.95 -10.27
CA GLN A 187 -19.42 -3.11 -10.14
C GLN A 187 -19.86 -2.54 -11.49
N GLU A 188 -18.92 -2.01 -12.29
CA GLU A 188 -19.22 -1.48 -13.63
C GLU A 188 -19.82 -2.56 -14.54
N ALA A 189 -19.32 -3.79 -14.45
CA ALA A 189 -19.81 -4.93 -15.22
C ALA A 189 -21.27 -5.31 -14.94
N GLN A 190 -21.86 -4.83 -13.82
CA GLN A 190 -23.30 -5.02 -13.53
C GLN A 190 -24.18 -4.17 -14.46
N GLN A 191 -23.64 -3.08 -15.01
CA GLN A 191 -24.34 -2.18 -15.94
C GLN A 191 -23.79 -2.27 -17.37
N ASP A 192 -22.56 -2.77 -17.54
CA ASP A 192 -21.92 -2.99 -18.84
C ASP A 192 -21.40 -4.43 -18.99
N SER A 193 -22.16 -5.25 -19.71
CA SER A 193 -21.79 -6.66 -19.95
C SER A 193 -20.50 -6.83 -20.77
N SER A 194 -20.01 -5.80 -21.44
CA SER A 194 -18.72 -5.89 -22.16
C SER A 194 -17.55 -6.10 -21.21
N LEU A 195 -17.69 -5.71 -19.93
CA LEU A 195 -16.66 -5.83 -18.90
C LEU A 195 -16.66 -7.19 -18.19
N SER A 196 -17.61 -8.10 -18.48
CA SER A 196 -17.77 -9.34 -17.70
C SER A 196 -16.52 -10.23 -17.68
N ALA A 197 -15.76 -10.28 -18.77
CA ALA A 197 -14.51 -11.03 -18.82
C ALA A 197 -13.43 -10.43 -17.90
N LEU A 198 -13.29 -9.10 -17.88
CA LEU A 198 -12.33 -8.42 -17.00
C LEU A 198 -12.77 -8.49 -15.53
N ALA A 199 -14.08 -8.38 -15.26
CA ALA A 199 -14.63 -8.57 -13.91
C ALA A 199 -14.35 -9.96 -13.34
N ALA A 200 -14.40 -11.01 -14.17
CA ALA A 200 -14.03 -12.36 -13.74
C ALA A 200 -12.53 -12.46 -13.36
N LEU A 201 -11.65 -11.78 -14.11
CA LEU A 201 -10.22 -11.71 -13.77
C LEU A 201 -10.00 -10.92 -12.47
N HIS A 202 -10.71 -9.81 -12.25
CA HIS A 202 -10.66 -9.03 -11.00
C HIS A 202 -11.15 -9.85 -9.80
N ALA A 203 -12.21 -10.65 -9.96
CA ALA A 203 -12.67 -11.54 -8.90
C ALA A 203 -11.59 -12.58 -8.52
N ASP A 204 -10.85 -13.12 -9.49
CA ASP A 204 -9.74 -14.03 -9.24
C ASP A 204 -8.53 -13.34 -8.59
N MET A 205 -8.23 -12.10 -9.01
CA MET A 205 -7.23 -11.24 -8.35
C MET A 205 -7.58 -11.03 -6.87
N ARG A 206 -8.84 -10.73 -6.54
CA ARG A 206 -9.29 -10.54 -5.15
C ARG A 206 -9.24 -11.82 -4.32
N ALA A 207 -9.36 -12.98 -4.96
CA ALA A 207 -9.15 -14.27 -4.30
C ALA A 207 -7.67 -14.53 -3.93
N GLY A 208 -6.76 -13.65 -4.37
CA GLY A 208 -5.33 -13.74 -4.08
C GLY A 208 -4.58 -14.71 -4.99
N ASN A 209 -5.12 -14.99 -6.17
CA ASN A 209 -4.50 -15.87 -7.15
C ASN A 209 -3.53 -15.10 -8.05
N SER A 210 -2.61 -15.84 -8.67
CA SER A 210 -1.79 -15.35 -9.77
C SER A 210 -2.22 -16.05 -11.05
N SER A 211 -2.46 -15.29 -12.11
CA SER A 211 -2.80 -15.88 -13.40
C SER A 211 -2.57 -14.91 -14.55
N TYR A 212 -2.83 -15.43 -15.74
CA TYR A 212 -2.87 -14.72 -17.00
C TYR A 212 -4.23 -14.93 -17.67
N GLY A 213 -4.74 -13.88 -18.30
CA GLY A 213 -6.01 -13.90 -18.98
C GLY A 213 -6.07 -12.90 -20.12
N SER A 214 -7.18 -12.95 -20.85
CA SER A 214 -7.44 -12.04 -21.95
C SER A 214 -8.89 -11.57 -21.93
N TYR A 215 -9.12 -10.37 -22.42
CA TYR A 215 -10.43 -9.72 -22.45
C TYR A 215 -10.50 -8.78 -23.66
N GLU A 216 -11.71 -8.42 -24.09
CA GLU A 216 -11.92 -7.49 -25.20
C GLU A 216 -12.65 -6.24 -24.68
N ILE A 217 -12.13 -5.06 -24.99
CA ILE A 217 -12.81 -3.78 -24.73
C ILE A 217 -12.68 -2.93 -25.99
N SER A 218 -13.79 -2.34 -26.42
CA SER A 218 -13.85 -1.46 -27.61
C SER A 218 -13.29 -2.11 -28.89
N GLY A 219 -13.51 -3.41 -29.06
CA GLY A 219 -13.03 -4.17 -30.23
C GLY A 219 -11.54 -4.50 -30.23
N ALA A 220 -10.82 -4.20 -29.15
CA ALA A 220 -9.40 -4.51 -28.99
C ALA A 220 -9.19 -5.64 -27.99
N GLN A 221 -8.52 -6.71 -28.44
CA GLN A 221 -8.07 -7.79 -27.56
C GLN A 221 -6.95 -7.29 -26.66
N LYS A 222 -7.10 -7.51 -25.36
CA LYS A 222 -6.13 -7.18 -24.32
C LYS A 222 -5.75 -8.42 -23.53
N TYR A 223 -4.59 -8.34 -22.90
CA TYR A 223 -4.04 -9.37 -22.04
C TYR A 223 -3.73 -8.79 -20.67
N LEU A 224 -3.96 -9.57 -19.63
CA LEU A 224 -3.72 -9.19 -18.23
C LEU A 224 -3.00 -10.35 -17.56
N ALA A 225 -1.92 -10.05 -16.85
CA ALA A 225 -1.40 -10.93 -15.82
C ALA A 225 -1.46 -10.22 -14.48
N TYR A 226 -1.63 -10.98 -13.41
CA TYR A 226 -1.75 -10.47 -12.07
C TYR A 226 -1.11 -11.41 -11.07
N ALA A 227 -0.72 -10.83 -9.94
CA ALA A 227 -0.18 -11.54 -8.79
C ALA A 227 -0.62 -10.80 -7.52
N PRO A 228 -0.88 -11.52 -6.41
CA PRO A 228 -1.17 -10.88 -5.14
C PRO A 228 0.09 -10.20 -4.60
N VAL A 229 -0.05 -9.06 -3.93
CA VAL A 229 1.05 -8.48 -3.15
C VAL A 229 1.28 -9.39 -1.94
N PRO A 230 2.46 -10.04 -1.81
CA PRO A 230 2.75 -10.85 -0.64
C PRO A 230 2.67 -9.98 0.63
N ARG A 231 2.05 -10.52 1.68
CA ARG A 231 2.05 -9.83 2.97
C ARG A 231 3.49 -9.79 3.49
N PRO A 232 4.01 -8.59 3.83
CA PRO A 232 5.31 -8.46 4.49
C PRO A 232 5.30 -9.07 5.90
#